data_AF-A0A358R376-F1
#
_entry.id   AF-A0A358R376-F1
#
_cell.length_a   1.000
_cell.length_b   1.000
_cell.length_c   1.000
_cell.angle_alpha   90.00
_cell.angle_beta   90.00
_cell.angle_gamma   90.00
#
_symmetry.space_group_name_H-M   'P 1'
#
loop_
_entity.id
_entity.type
_entity.pdbx_description
1 polymer ?
#
loop_
_entity_poly.entity_id
_entity_poly.type
_entity_poly.pdbx_seq_one_letter_code
_entity_poly.pdbx_strand_id
1 'polypeptide(L)'
;LPWTTLSVKKSDMFTISDIFESTFGAIPLDGMWDYSNAKTLILYCNGAWCGQSPTNIRTLLMLGYPAHKIKWYRGGMQSWQSFGLTVVNP
;
A
#
# COMPACT_ATOMS: atom_id res chain seq x y z
N LEU A 1 0.65 -6.74 -4.12
CA LEU A 1 -0.74 -6.24 -4.25
C LEU A 1 -0.80 -5.18 -5.35
N PRO A 2 -1.61 -5.38 -6.40
CA PRO A 2 -1.85 -4.35 -7.41
C PRO A 2 -2.49 -3.09 -6.81
N TRP A 3 -2.18 -1.92 -7.34
CA TRP A 3 -2.71 -0.66 -6.81
C TRP A 3 -4.23 -0.53 -6.96
N THR A 4 -4.80 -1.21 -7.96
CA THR A 4 -6.23 -1.13 -8.29
C THR A 4 -7.11 -1.63 -7.18
N THR A 5 -6.63 -2.56 -6.33
CA THR A 5 -7.39 -3.17 -5.24
C THR A 5 -7.48 -2.30 -3.99
N LEU A 6 -6.64 -1.26 -3.89
CA LEU A 6 -6.60 -0.31 -2.76
C LEU A 6 -7.17 1.06 -3.14
N SER A 7 -7.67 1.20 -4.37
CA SER A 7 -8.21 2.44 -4.87
C SER A 7 -9.68 2.56 -4.50
N VAL A 8 -10.03 3.48 -3.59
CA VAL A 8 -11.42 3.77 -3.19
C VAL A 8 -12.32 4.13 -4.38
N LYS A 9 -11.75 4.63 -5.49
CA LYS A 9 -12.49 4.90 -6.74
C LYS A 9 -12.74 3.66 -7.62
N LYS A 10 -12.03 2.55 -7.38
CA LYS A 10 -12.01 1.37 -8.25
C LYS A 10 -12.36 0.07 -7.52
N SER A 11 -12.35 0.06 -6.19
CA SER A 11 -12.65 -1.08 -5.34
C SER A 11 -13.77 -0.75 -4.38
N ASP A 12 -14.58 -1.76 -4.08
CA ASP A 12 -15.62 -1.68 -3.07
C ASP A 12 -15.03 -1.80 -1.64
N MET A 13 -15.82 -1.41 -0.65
CA MET A 13 -15.41 -1.38 0.75
C MET A 13 -15.12 -2.78 1.32
N PHE A 14 -15.78 -3.83 0.81
CA PHE A 14 -15.53 -5.21 1.28
C PHE A 14 -14.15 -5.69 0.87
N THR A 15 -13.76 -5.44 -0.39
CA THR A 15 -12.41 -5.76 -0.89
C THR A 15 -11.33 -5.02 -0.08
N ILE A 16 -11.57 -3.75 0.25
CA ILE A 16 -10.63 -2.96 1.05
C ILE A 16 -10.54 -3.51 2.48
N SER A 17 -11.68 -3.84 3.12
CA SER A 17 -11.69 -4.42 4.47
C SER A 17 -10.94 -5.75 4.51
N ASP A 18 -11.20 -6.64 3.54
CA ASP A 18 -10.51 -7.93 3.45
C ASP A 18 -9.00 -7.77 3.33
N ILE A 19 -8.51 -6.82 2.53
CA ILE A 19 -7.06 -6.55 2.44
C ILE A 19 -6.51 -6.02 3.77
N PHE A 20 -7.24 -5.13 4.43
CA PHE A 20 -6.82 -4.54 5.70
C PHE A 20 -6.69 -5.62 6.78
N GLU A 21 -7.63 -6.56 6.82
CA GLU A 21 -7.66 -7.63 7.81
C GLU A 21 -6.70 -8.77 7.45
N SER A 22 -6.90 -9.40 6.29
CA SER A 22 -6.16 -10.63 5.90
C SER A 22 -4.69 -10.35 5.57
N THR A 23 -4.41 -9.23 4.91
CA THR A 23 -3.08 -8.97 4.34
C THR A 23 -2.27 -8.00 5.19
N PHE A 24 -2.89 -6.90 5.62
CA PHE A 24 -2.22 -5.88 6.41
C PHE A 24 -2.22 -6.18 7.91
N GLY A 25 -3.10 -7.04 8.41
CA GLY A 25 -3.18 -7.41 9.82
C GLY A 25 -3.81 -6.33 10.71
N ALA A 26 -4.67 -5.50 10.13
CA ALA A 26 -5.51 -4.59 10.90
C ALA A 26 -6.68 -5.38 11.52
N ILE A 27 -7.13 -4.99 12.71
CA ILE A 27 -8.21 -5.68 13.42
C ILE A 27 -9.46 -4.80 13.32
N PRO A 28 -10.63 -5.33 12.90
CA PRO A 28 -11.85 -4.53 12.84
C PRO A 28 -12.26 -4.07 14.24
N LEU A 29 -12.57 -2.79 14.40
CA LEU A 29 -12.95 -2.17 15.66
C LEU A 29 -14.03 -1.11 15.40
N ASP A 30 -15.29 -1.40 15.74
CA ASP A 30 -16.44 -0.48 15.70
C ASP A 30 -16.51 0.42 14.43
N GLY A 31 -16.41 -0.20 13.25
CA GLY A 31 -16.49 0.52 11.96
C GLY A 31 -15.20 1.23 11.55
N MET A 32 -14.14 1.11 12.34
CA MET A 32 -12.77 1.48 12.01
C MET A 32 -11.86 0.24 12.09
N TRP A 33 -10.54 0.47 12.02
CA TRP A 33 -9.53 -0.57 12.20
C TRP A 33 -8.53 -0.19 13.28
N ASP A 34 -8.17 -1.15 14.13
CA ASP A 34 -7.00 -1.10 14.99
C ASP A 34 -5.76 -1.53 14.20
N TYR A 35 -4.77 -0.64 14.13
CA TYR A 35 -3.51 -0.85 13.42
C TYR A 35 -2.35 -1.23 14.33
N SER A 36 -2.59 -1.50 15.62
CA SER A 36 -1.54 -1.84 16.60
C SER A 36 -0.65 -2.98 16.08
N ASN A 37 -1.26 -4.02 15.53
CA ASN A 37 -0.58 -5.19 14.97
C ASN A 37 -0.40 -5.16 13.43
N ALA A 38 -0.80 -4.07 12.78
CA ALA A 38 -0.69 -3.96 11.32
C ALA A 38 0.78 -3.93 10.86
N LYS A 39 1.06 -4.49 9.68
CA LYS A 39 2.38 -4.58 9.07
C LYS A 39 2.96 -3.20 8.71
N THR A 40 4.26 -3.15 8.44
CA THR A 40 4.85 -1.99 7.73
C THR A 40 4.71 -2.20 6.23
N LEU A 41 4.14 -1.22 5.54
CA LEU A 41 3.90 -1.27 4.10
C LEU A 41 5.03 -0.54 3.36
N ILE A 42 5.60 -1.20 2.35
CA ILE A 42 6.53 -0.57 1.40
C ILE A 42 5.81 -0.39 0.09
N LEU A 43 5.62 0.86 -0.33
CA LEU A 43 4.99 1.19 -1.60
C LEU A 43 6.06 1.53 -2.62
N TYR A 44 5.87 1.04 -3.84
CA TYR A 44 6.68 1.35 -5.02
C TYR A 44 5.78 1.34 -6.26
N CYS A 45 6.28 1.88 -7.37
CA CYS A 45 5.64 1.83 -8.69
C CYS A 45 6.74 1.64 -9.75
N ASN A 46 6.48 2.02 -11.00
CA ASN A 46 7.42 1.91 -12.09
C ASN A 46 8.66 2.80 -11.90
N GLY A 47 8.50 4.03 -11.41
CA GLY A 47 9.60 4.97 -11.20
C GLY A 47 9.15 6.20 -10.40
N ALA A 48 10.09 7.12 -10.13
CA ALA A 48 9.83 8.32 -9.32
C ALA A 48 8.79 9.28 -9.89
N TRP A 49 8.50 9.18 -11.18
CA TRP A 49 7.47 9.93 -11.91
C TRP A 49 6.08 9.30 -11.81
N CYS A 50 5.95 8.06 -11.34
CA CYS A 50 4.65 7.39 -11.26
C CYS A 50 3.80 7.95 -10.11
N GLY A 51 2.61 8.46 -10.44
CA GLY A 51 1.65 9.05 -9.48
C GLY A 51 0.83 8.06 -8.64
N GLN A 52 0.92 6.75 -8.90
CA GLN A 52 0.10 5.75 -8.20
C GLN A 52 0.53 5.58 -6.74
N SER A 53 1.83 5.46 -6.45
CA SER A 53 2.32 5.35 -5.07
C SER A 53 1.89 6.53 -4.18
N PRO A 54 2.10 7.81 -4.56
CA PRO A 54 1.66 8.93 -3.71
C PRO A 54 0.13 9.00 -3.56
N THR A 55 -0.63 8.58 -4.58
CA THR A 55 -2.10 8.47 -4.46
C THR A 55 -2.48 7.43 -3.41
N ASN A 56 -1.87 6.25 -3.44
CA ASN A 56 -2.16 5.18 -2.48
C ASN A 56 -1.71 5.52 -1.06
N ILE A 57 -0.56 6.18 -0.90
CA ILE A 57 -0.12 6.67 0.41
C ILE A 57 -1.18 7.60 1.01
N ARG A 58 -1.70 8.55 0.22
CA ARG A 58 -2.78 9.45 0.67
C ARG A 58 -4.04 8.68 1.04
N THR A 59 -4.44 7.70 0.24
CA THR A 59 -5.59 6.84 0.55
C THR A 59 -5.42 6.11 1.88
N LEU A 60 -4.27 5.46 2.10
CA LEU A 60 -3.99 4.76 3.35
C LEU A 60 -4.02 5.71 4.56
N LEU A 61 -3.47 6.92 4.41
CA LEU A 61 -3.52 7.94 5.46
C LEU A 61 -4.95 8.43 5.73
N MET A 62 -5.77 8.63 4.69
CA MET A 62 -7.19 8.98 4.85
C MET A 62 -7.99 7.90 5.57
N LEU A 63 -7.63 6.63 5.36
CA LEU A 63 -8.23 5.48 6.05
C LEU A 63 -7.68 5.26 7.47
N GLY A 64 -6.73 6.09 7.93
CA GLY A 64 -6.19 6.02 9.29
C GLY A 64 -4.95 5.12 9.46
N TYR A 65 -4.41 4.56 8.38
CA TYR A 65 -3.21 3.72 8.47
C TYR A 65 -2.02 4.51 9.04
N PRO A 66 -1.25 3.99 10.01
CA PRO A 66 -0.26 4.80 10.71
C PRO A 66 0.88 5.25 9.77
N ALA A 67 1.10 6.57 9.69
CA ALA A 67 2.11 7.15 8.80
C ALA A 67 3.53 6.57 9.01
N HIS A 68 3.89 6.28 10.27
CA HIS A 68 5.21 5.71 10.59
C HIS A 68 5.39 4.26 10.10
N LYS A 69 4.29 3.54 9.82
CA LYS A 69 4.26 2.19 9.22
C LYS A 69 4.19 2.21 7.69
N ILE A 70 4.19 3.39 7.06
CA ILE A 70 4.22 3.53 5.60
C ILE A 70 5.61 3.94 5.16
N LYS A 71 6.23 3.17 4.27
CA LYS A 71 7.50 3.46 3.62
C LYS A 71 7.28 3.58 2.13
N TRP A 72 8.00 4.50 1.49
CA TRP A 72 7.90 4.73 0.06
C TRP A 72 9.26 4.59 -0.60
N TYR A 73 9.41 3.56 -1.42
CA TYR A 73 10.56 3.43 -2.29
C TYR A 73 10.33 4.25 -3.57
N ARG A 74 10.64 5.54 -3.48
CA ARG A 74 10.30 6.53 -4.52
C ARG A 74 10.95 6.25 -5.87
N GLY A 75 12.14 5.64 -5.90
CA GLY A 75 12.83 5.27 -7.13
C GLY A 75 12.08 4.24 -7.99
N GLY A 76 11.15 3.47 -7.39
CA GLY A 76 10.37 2.46 -8.08
C GLY A 76 11.22 1.34 -8.71
N MET A 77 10.59 0.55 -9.57
CA MET A 77 11.26 -0.55 -10.27
C MET A 77 12.38 -0.07 -11.19
N GLN A 78 12.26 1.13 -11.77
CA GLN A 78 13.31 1.74 -12.59
C GLN A 78 14.62 1.89 -11.79
N SER A 79 14.57 2.46 -10.60
CA SER A 79 15.76 2.58 -9.75
C SER A 79 16.24 1.22 -9.24
N TRP A 80 15.33 0.30 -8.90
CA TRP A 80 15.67 -1.06 -8.47
C TRP A 80 16.51 -1.79 -9.53
N GLN A 81 16.03 -1.79 -10.78
CA GLN A 81 16.72 -2.42 -11.90
C GLN A 81 18.02 -1.69 -12.28
N SER A 82 18.06 -0.36 -12.17
CA SER A 82 19.29 0.41 -12.43
C SER A 82 20.43 0.07 -11.48
N PHE A 83 20.11 -0.39 -10.26
CA PHE A 83 21.10 -0.89 -9.30
C PHE A 83 21.46 -2.37 -9.50
N GLY A 84 20.93 -3.04 -10.53
CA GLY A 84 21.18 -4.47 -10.79
C GLY A 84 20.55 -5.40 -9.75
N LEU A 85 19.53 -4.94 -9.01
CA LEU A 85 18.85 -5.75 -8.01
C LEU A 85 17.94 -6.78 -8.70
N THR A 86 17.76 -7.94 -8.04
CA THR A 86 17.03 -9.07 -8.59
C THR A 86 15.54 -8.78 -8.76
N VAL A 87 14.95 -9.26 -9.85
CA VAL A 87 13.52 -9.22 -10.10
C VAL A 87 13.00 -10.63 -10.28
N VAL A 88 11.75 -10.87 -9.88
CA VAL A 88 11.04 -12.12 -10.10
C VAL A 88 9.82 -11.85 -10.97
N ASN A 89 9.50 -12.79 -11.86
CA ASN A 89 8.25 -12.71 -12.62
C ASN A 89 7.07 -13.00 -11.67
N PRO A 90 5.96 -12.24 -11.77
CA PRO A 90 4.79 -12.41 -10.90
C PRO A 90 4.10 -13.75 -11.05
#